data_AF-A0A2V3PLI1-F1
#
_entry.id   AF-A0A2V3PLI1-F1
#
_cell.length_a   1.000
_cell.length_b   1.000
_cell.length_c   1.000
_cell.angle_alpha   90.00
_cell.angle_beta   90.00
_cell.angle_gamma   90.00
#
_symmetry.space_group_name_H-M   'P 1'
#
loop_
_entity.id
_entity.type
_entity.pdbx_description
1 polymer ?
#
loop_
_entity_poly.entity_id
_entity_poly.type
_entity_poly.pdbx_seq_one_letter_code
_entity_poly.pdbx_strand_id
1 'polypeptide(L)'
;MKFILMISSLFLYSILGLAQNGIPENKEYSIIVSESCKSFKDGGCLVTTYNVLKFEKDSVAVNYYTKADCESAERNSYYNDAGALGKYSYQIQKKKSSPNHIVRINGYRFGSLEVFPDYLIVINPDHTTNSEYIFNLIE
;
A
#
# COMPACT_ATOMS: atom_id res chain seq x y z
N MET A 1 32.84 -11.25 -41.07
CA MET A 1 31.46 -11.27 -40.53
C MET A 1 31.44 -11.83 -39.10
N LYS A 2 32.18 -11.24 -38.14
CA LYS A 2 32.23 -11.70 -36.73
C LYS A 2 31.72 -10.66 -35.72
N PHE A 3 31.55 -9.40 -36.13
CA PHE A 3 31.12 -8.31 -35.24
C PHE A 3 29.60 -8.17 -35.09
N ILE A 4 28.80 -8.74 -36.00
CA ILE A 4 27.32 -8.61 -35.97
C ILE A 4 26.69 -9.51 -34.89
N LEU A 5 27.36 -10.59 -34.50
CA LEU A 5 26.88 -11.54 -33.49
C LEU A 5 27.06 -11.05 -32.04
N MET A 6 27.90 -10.04 -31.80
CA MET A 6 28.21 -9.56 -30.45
C MET A 6 27.24 -8.44 -29.98
N ILE A 7 26.59 -7.75 -30.91
CA ILE A 7 25.60 -6.70 -30.59
C ILE A 7 24.23 -7.33 -30.30
N SER A 8 23.92 -8.47 -30.93
CA SER A 8 22.66 -9.20 -30.73
C SER A 8 22.56 -9.88 -29.37
N SER A 9 23.69 -10.22 -28.72
CA SER A 9 23.69 -10.80 -27.37
C SER A 9 23.51 -9.77 -26.25
N LEU A 10 23.90 -8.51 -26.46
CA LEU A 10 23.67 -7.43 -25.50
C LEU A 10 22.22 -6.92 -25.51
N PHE A 11 21.53 -7.02 -26.64
CA PHE A 11 20.11 -6.68 -26.74
C PHE A 11 19.18 -7.75 -26.13
N LEU A 12 19.66 -8.99 -25.96
CA LEU A 12 18.85 -10.06 -25.34
C LEU A 12 18.82 -9.98 -23.80
N TYR A 13 19.80 -9.31 -23.17
CA TYR A 13 19.78 -9.08 -21.71
C TYR A 13 18.81 -7.98 -21.28
N SER A 14 18.42 -7.05 -22.16
CA SER A 14 17.40 -6.04 -21.85
C SER A 14 15.97 -6.57 -21.95
N ILE A 15 15.74 -7.74 -22.56
CA ILE A 15 14.41 -8.34 -22.73
C ILE A 15 14.11 -9.37 -21.62
N LEU A 16 15.13 -9.80 -20.86
CA LEU A 16 14.98 -10.72 -19.72
C LEU A 16 14.72 -10.02 -18.36
N GLY A 17 14.44 -8.70 -18.38
CA GLY A 17 13.95 -7.95 -17.21
C GLY A 17 12.51 -8.27 -16.79
N LEU A 18 11.84 -9.23 -17.45
CA LEU A 18 10.54 -9.77 -17.07
C LEU A 18 10.68 -10.75 -15.88
N ALA A 19 11.15 -10.21 -14.77
CA ALA A 19 10.86 -10.73 -13.44
C ALA A 19 10.20 -9.63 -12.60
N GLN A 20 9.22 -8.94 -13.17
CA GLN A 20 8.26 -8.09 -12.43
C GLN A 20 7.09 -8.94 -11.87
N ASN A 21 7.35 -10.15 -11.40
CA ASN A 21 6.36 -10.83 -10.57
C ASN A 21 6.40 -10.17 -9.19
N GLY A 22 5.45 -9.27 -8.92
CA GLY A 22 5.19 -8.76 -7.57
C GLY A 22 5.32 -7.26 -7.35
N ILE A 23 5.27 -6.43 -8.40
CA ILE A 23 5.10 -4.98 -8.19
C ILE A 23 3.61 -4.71 -7.96
N PRO A 24 3.21 -4.03 -6.87
CA PRO A 24 1.81 -3.68 -6.62
C PRO A 24 1.25 -2.62 -7.58
N GLU A 25 1.84 -2.41 -8.76
CA GLU A 25 1.38 -1.41 -9.73
C GLU A 25 -0.10 -1.61 -10.08
N ASN A 26 -0.86 -0.52 -10.02
CA ASN A 26 -2.31 -0.46 -10.23
C ASN A 26 -3.14 -1.25 -9.21
N LYS A 27 -2.57 -1.60 -8.05
CA LYS A 27 -3.32 -2.19 -6.93
C LYS A 27 -3.58 -1.16 -5.84
N GLU A 28 -4.71 -1.34 -5.16
CA GLU A 28 -5.09 -0.54 -4.00
C GLU A 28 -5.10 -1.42 -2.74
N TYR A 29 -4.57 -0.89 -1.64
CA TYR A 29 -4.55 -1.61 -0.37
C TYR A 29 -5.05 -0.73 0.77
N SER A 30 -5.89 -1.25 1.66
CA SER A 30 -6.40 -0.51 2.83
C SER A 30 -5.84 -1.02 4.14
N ILE A 31 -5.69 -0.10 5.09
CA ILE A 31 -5.49 -0.42 6.49
C ILE A 31 -6.42 0.41 7.36
N ILE A 32 -6.93 -0.17 8.44
CA ILE A 32 -7.61 0.57 9.50
C ILE A 32 -6.54 1.28 10.34
N VAL A 33 -6.61 2.61 10.43
CA VAL A 33 -5.67 3.42 11.20
C VAL A 33 -6.22 3.90 12.53
N SER A 34 -7.54 3.95 12.67
CA SER A 34 -8.21 4.23 13.94
C SER A 34 -9.65 3.76 13.91
N GLU A 35 -10.13 3.29 15.05
CA GLU A 35 -11.53 3.02 15.33
C GLU A 35 -11.93 3.70 16.62
N SER A 36 -13.08 4.36 16.62
CA SER A 36 -13.61 5.01 17.81
C SER A 36 -15.12 4.92 17.85
N CYS A 37 -15.68 4.75 19.05
CA CYS A 37 -17.12 4.80 19.25
C CYS A 37 -17.52 6.18 19.79
N LYS A 38 -18.48 6.84 19.15
CA LYS A 38 -19.10 8.08 19.61
C LYS A 38 -20.48 7.78 20.19
N SER A 39 -20.64 8.01 21.49
CA SER A 39 -21.91 7.78 22.18
C SER A 39 -22.83 9.00 22.10
N PHE A 40 -24.11 8.76 21.83
CA PHE A 40 -25.20 9.73 21.88
C PHE A 40 -26.31 9.24 22.81
N LYS A 41 -27.27 10.12 23.12
CA LYS A 41 -28.39 9.80 24.02
C LYS A 41 -29.29 8.67 23.50
N ASP A 42 -29.32 8.47 22.19
CA ASP A 42 -30.21 7.59 21.46
C ASP A 42 -29.47 6.45 20.72
N GLY A 43 -28.15 6.31 20.88
CA GLY A 43 -27.37 5.26 20.21
C GLY A 43 -25.88 5.59 20.11
N GLY A 44 -25.08 4.62 19.65
CA GLY A 44 -23.65 4.81 19.35
C GLY A 44 -23.38 4.94 17.85
N CYS A 45 -22.26 5.56 17.49
CA CYS A 45 -21.71 5.55 16.14
C CYS A 45 -20.31 4.93 16.18
N LEU A 46 -20.08 3.85 15.45
CA LEU A 46 -18.71 3.39 15.19
C LEU A 46 -18.12 4.22 14.06
N VAL A 47 -16.99 4.88 14.31
CA VAL A 47 -16.25 5.68 13.34
C VAL A 47 -14.93 4.99 13.07
N THR A 48 -14.76 4.50 11.85
CA THR A 48 -13.55 3.81 11.39
C THR A 48 -12.86 4.67 10.33
N THR A 49 -11.57 4.92 10.51
CA THR A 49 -10.73 5.59 9.52
C THR A 49 -9.77 4.60 8.92
N TYR A 50 -9.69 4.61 7.58
CA TYR A 50 -8.81 3.79 6.78
C TYR A 50 -7.85 4.66 5.99
N ASN A 51 -6.63 4.19 5.80
CA ASN A 51 -5.74 4.70 4.76
C ASN A 51 -5.75 3.73 3.58
N VAL A 52 -5.82 4.26 2.37
CA VAL A 52 -5.72 3.49 1.11
C VAL A 52 -4.46 3.90 0.37
N LEU A 53 -3.63 2.90 0.06
CA LEU A 53 -2.43 3.04 -0.78
C LEU A 53 -2.79 2.63 -2.20
N LYS A 54 -2.75 3.58 -3.12
CA LYS A 54 -2.88 3.32 -4.55
C LYS A 54 -1.51 3.38 -5.19
N PHE A 55 -1.02 2.22 -5.59
CA PHE A 55 0.28 2.11 -6.25
C PHE A 55 0.13 2.45 -7.72
N GLU A 56 0.88 3.46 -8.14
CA GLU A 56 1.05 3.85 -9.54
C GLU A 56 2.47 3.48 -9.98
N LYS A 57 2.76 3.68 -11.26
CA LYS A 57 4.07 3.35 -11.85
C LYS A 57 5.25 3.91 -11.05
N ASP A 58 5.25 5.21 -10.78
CA ASP A 58 6.39 5.91 -10.18
C ASP A 58 6.08 6.49 -8.78
N SER A 59 4.90 6.19 -8.22
CA SER A 59 4.45 6.80 -6.97
C SER A 59 3.37 6.00 -6.27
N VAL A 60 3.10 6.35 -5.03
CA VAL A 60 1.96 5.85 -4.25
C VAL A 60 1.11 7.04 -3.84
N ALA A 61 -0.13 7.06 -4.31
CA ALA A 61 -1.13 7.99 -3.81
C ALA A 61 -1.71 7.43 -2.51
N VAL A 62 -1.80 8.25 -1.47
CA VAL A 62 -2.32 7.88 -0.16
C VAL A 62 -3.55 8.72 0.12
N ASN A 63 -4.69 8.05 0.24
CA ASN A 63 -5.95 8.65 0.62
C ASN A 63 -6.35 8.18 2.01
N TYR A 64 -7.13 9.00 2.70
CA TYR A 64 -7.85 8.58 3.89
C TYR A 64 -9.35 8.55 3.60
N TYR A 65 -10.04 7.63 4.25
CA TYR A 65 -11.48 7.53 4.26
C TYR A 65 -11.91 7.35 5.70
N THR A 66 -12.89 8.12 6.14
CA THR A 66 -13.57 7.89 7.41
C THR A 66 -14.99 7.44 7.09
N LYS A 67 -15.41 6.32 7.67
CA LYS A 67 -16.77 5.82 7.58
C LYS A 67 -17.36 5.72 8.97
N ALA A 68 -18.57 6.23 9.12
CA ALA A 68 -19.38 6.02 10.29
C ALA A 68 -20.48 5.00 10.02
N ASP A 69 -20.75 4.21 11.06
CA ASP A 69 -21.91 3.35 11.17
C ASP A 69 -22.72 3.77 12.41
N CYS A 70 -23.61 4.73 12.18
CA CYS A 70 -24.59 5.27 13.10
C CYS A 70 -25.98 4.74 12.76
N GLU A 71 -26.83 4.60 13.77
CA GLU A 71 -28.26 4.33 13.58
C GLU A 71 -28.98 5.43 12.76
N SER A 72 -28.54 6.68 12.87
CA SER A 72 -29.11 7.82 12.14
C SER A 72 -28.31 8.14 10.87
N ALA A 73 -29.02 8.21 9.73
CA ALA A 73 -28.44 8.58 8.43
C ALA A 73 -27.90 10.01 8.41
N GLU A 74 -28.55 10.95 9.10
CA GLU A 74 -28.07 12.34 9.24
C GLU A 74 -26.71 12.35 9.95
N ARG A 75 -26.58 11.60 11.04
CA ARG A 75 -25.33 11.49 11.79
C ARG A 75 -24.21 10.78 11.03
N ASN A 76 -24.53 9.78 10.20
CA ASN A 76 -23.54 9.17 9.32
C ASN A 76 -22.86 10.21 8.43
N SER A 77 -23.62 11.18 7.91
CA SER A 77 -23.07 12.19 7.00
C SER A 77 -22.04 13.13 7.64
N TYR A 78 -22.13 13.39 8.95
CA TYR A 78 -21.19 14.28 9.65
C TYR A 78 -19.79 13.69 9.83
N TYR A 79 -19.67 12.37 9.84
CA TYR A 79 -18.41 11.68 10.12
C TYR A 79 -17.81 11.01 8.89
N ASN A 80 -18.61 10.81 7.84
CA ASN A 80 -18.11 10.33 6.56
C ASN A 80 -17.27 11.42 5.90
N ASP A 81 -15.99 11.14 5.70
CA ASP A 81 -15.05 12.08 5.11
C ASP A 81 -14.05 11.32 4.23
N ALA A 82 -13.52 11.99 3.23
CA ALA A 82 -12.50 11.42 2.35
C ALA A 82 -11.56 12.53 1.88
N GLY A 83 -10.27 12.21 1.81
CA GLY A 83 -9.30 13.16 1.30
C GLY A 83 -7.96 12.52 0.96
N ALA A 84 -7.09 13.34 0.37
CA ALA A 84 -5.73 12.94 0.02
C ALA A 84 -4.77 13.32 1.15
N LEU A 85 -3.97 12.35 1.62
CA LEU A 85 -2.84 12.62 2.52
C LEU A 85 -1.61 13.06 1.74
N GLY A 86 -1.44 12.55 0.52
CA GLY A 86 -0.35 12.95 -0.36
C GLY A 86 -0.01 11.91 -1.41
N LYS A 87 1.02 12.23 -2.19
CA LYS A 87 1.57 11.35 -3.22
C LYS A 87 3.08 11.26 -3.01
N TYR A 88 3.58 10.05 -2.89
CA TYR A 88 4.95 9.78 -2.44
C TYR A 88 5.70 8.94 -3.45
N SER A 89 7.01 9.14 -3.57
CA SER A 89 7.87 8.22 -4.31
C SER A 89 8.08 6.93 -3.50
N TYR A 90 8.30 5.83 -4.20
CA TYR A 90 8.62 4.57 -3.56
C TYR A 90 9.80 3.86 -4.23
N GLN A 91 10.43 2.95 -3.48
CA GLN A 91 11.54 2.12 -3.94
C GLN A 91 11.25 0.66 -3.64
N ILE A 92 11.66 -0.23 -4.53
CA ILE A 92 11.51 -1.68 -4.36
C ILE A 92 12.87 -2.29 -4.09
N GLN A 93 12.97 -3.06 -3.01
CA GLN A 93 14.14 -3.85 -2.65
C GLN A 93 13.78 -5.34 -2.67
N LYS A 94 14.46 -6.10 -3.52
CA LYS A 94 14.30 -7.57 -3.55
C LYS A 94 14.98 -8.20 -2.34
N LYS A 95 14.27 -9.06 -1.62
CA LYS A 95 14.80 -9.77 -0.45
C LYS A 95 15.62 -10.97 -0.93
N LYS A 96 16.86 -11.10 -0.42
CA LYS A 96 17.74 -12.21 -0.77
C LYS A 96 17.11 -13.52 -0.30
N SER A 97 17.07 -14.52 -1.18
CA SER A 97 16.52 -15.85 -0.88
C SER A 97 15.05 -15.89 -0.46
N SER A 98 14.25 -14.88 -0.85
CA SER A 98 12.81 -14.86 -0.62
C SER A 98 12.09 -14.42 -1.90
N PRO A 99 10.88 -14.94 -2.18
CA PRO A 99 10.05 -14.46 -3.28
C PRO A 99 9.46 -13.06 -3.02
N ASN A 100 9.53 -12.57 -1.78
CA ASN A 100 8.92 -11.32 -1.38
C ASN A 100 9.81 -10.10 -1.69
N HIS A 101 9.17 -8.95 -1.76
CA HIS A 101 9.82 -7.65 -1.98
C HIS A 101 9.53 -6.72 -0.80
N ILE A 102 10.45 -5.77 -0.56
CA ILE A 102 10.23 -4.68 0.38
C ILE A 102 9.97 -3.42 -0.44
N VAL A 103 8.86 -2.76 -0.17
CA VAL A 103 8.54 -1.44 -0.72
C VAL A 103 8.79 -0.39 0.35
N ARG A 104 9.58 0.63 0.00
CA ARG A 104 9.82 1.80 0.85
C ARG A 104 9.11 3.02 0.28
N ILE A 105 8.17 3.61 1.02
CA ILE A 105 7.44 4.83 0.66
C ILE A 105 8.05 6.01 1.40
N ASN A 106 8.69 6.92 0.67
CA ASN A 106 9.45 8.01 1.25
C ASN A 106 8.52 9.08 1.85
N GLY A 107 8.72 9.42 3.12
CA GLY A 107 7.96 10.48 3.79
C GLY A 107 6.57 10.06 4.31
N TYR A 108 6.23 8.78 4.24
CA TYR A 108 4.99 8.23 4.77
C TYR A 108 5.24 7.41 6.05
N ARG A 109 4.33 7.51 7.04
CA ARG A 109 4.54 6.90 8.38
C ARG A 109 4.66 5.37 8.36
N PHE A 110 3.98 4.70 7.43
CA PHE A 110 4.07 3.25 7.22
C PHE A 110 5.06 2.92 6.10
N GLY A 111 6.17 3.66 6.06
CA GLY A 111 7.04 3.79 4.90
C GLY A 111 7.87 2.56 4.52
N SER A 112 7.73 1.41 5.18
CA SER A 112 8.40 0.15 4.79
C SER A 112 7.41 -1.00 4.86
N LEU A 113 7.19 -1.69 3.74
CA LEU A 113 6.14 -2.70 3.56
C LEU A 113 6.73 -3.96 2.92
N GLU A 114 6.51 -5.15 3.50
CA GLU A 114 6.76 -6.42 2.81
C GLU A 114 5.56 -6.76 1.93
N VAL A 115 5.81 -7.08 0.66
CA VAL A 115 4.77 -7.34 -0.35
C VAL A 115 4.47 -8.82 -0.43
N PHE A 116 3.19 -9.15 -0.26
CA PHE A 116 2.59 -10.46 -0.54
C PHE A 116 1.54 -10.31 -1.66
N PRO A 117 1.05 -11.42 -2.27
CA PRO A 117 0.11 -11.34 -3.39
C PRO A 117 -1.15 -10.49 -3.10
N ASP A 118 -1.71 -10.66 -1.89
CA ASP A 118 -3.03 -10.14 -1.50
C ASP A 118 -2.97 -9.13 -0.34
N TYR A 119 -1.78 -8.88 0.22
CA TYR A 119 -1.62 -7.95 1.34
C TYR A 119 -0.19 -7.41 1.44
N LEU A 120 -0.02 -6.34 2.21
CA LEU A 120 1.27 -5.75 2.56
C LEU A 120 1.41 -5.73 4.08
N ILE A 121 2.57 -6.14 4.60
CA ILE A 121 2.85 -6.08 6.05
C ILE A 121 3.76 -4.90 6.32
N VAL A 122 3.40 -4.00 7.25
CA VAL A 122 4.33 -2.96 7.67
C VAL A 122 5.53 -3.60 8.38
N ILE A 123 6.73 -3.23 7.98
CA ILE A 123 7.96 -3.68 8.62
C ILE A 123 8.38 -2.61 9.61
N ASN A 124 8.61 -3.02 10.86
CA ASN A 124 9.17 -2.13 11.87
C ASN A 124 10.56 -1.63 11.42
N PRO A 125 10.96 -0.37 11.70
CA PRO A 125 12.25 0.17 11.25
C PRO A 125 13.45 -0.67 11.69
N ASP A 126 13.30 -1.36 12.82
CA ASP A 126 14.34 -2.21 13.41
C ASP A 126 14.40 -3.60 12.79
N HIS A 127 13.49 -3.95 11.86
CA HIS A 127 13.43 -5.23 11.14
C HIS A 127 13.36 -6.50 12.01
N THR A 128 13.13 -6.37 13.32
CA THR A 128 13.18 -7.47 14.31
C THR A 128 11.83 -8.11 14.56
N THR A 129 10.72 -7.45 14.22
CA THR A 129 9.36 -7.91 14.51
C THR A 129 8.43 -7.66 13.32
N ASN A 130 7.50 -8.58 13.09
CA ASN A 130 6.34 -8.34 12.24
C ASN A 130 5.50 -7.24 12.90
N SER A 131 5.07 -6.22 12.16
CA SER A 131 4.15 -5.24 12.73
C SER A 131 2.74 -5.82 12.87
N GLU A 132 1.92 -5.17 13.69
CA GLU A 132 0.49 -5.42 13.82
C GLU A 132 -0.33 -4.87 12.64
N TYR A 133 0.32 -4.13 11.72
CA TYR A 133 -0.34 -3.39 10.66
C TYR A 133 -0.24 -4.12 9.32
N ILE A 134 -1.40 -4.58 8.83
CA ILE A 134 -1.54 -5.27 7.54
C ILE A 134 -2.44 -4.43 6.64
N PHE A 135 -1.92 -4.07 5.47
CA PHE A 135 -2.72 -3.48 4.40
C PHE A 135 -3.30 -4.61 3.53
N ASN A 136 -4.62 -4.71 3.43
CA ASN A 136 -5.28 -5.73 2.63
C ASN A 136 -5.59 -5.19 1.23
N LEU A 137 -5.42 -6.01 0.20
CA LEU A 137 -5.80 -5.68 -1.17
C LEU A 137 -7.30 -5.34 -1.24
N ILE A 138 -7.64 -4.29 -1.96
CA ILE A 138 -8.99 -3.87 -2.29
C ILE A 138 -9.08 -3.88 -3.81
N GLU A 139 -10.04 -4.64 -4.34
CA GLU A 139 -10.26 -4.80 -5.78
C GLU A 139 -10.70 -3.51 -6.47
#